data_AF-A0A1J4W5Z3-F1
#
_entry.id   AF-A0A1J4W5Z3-F1
#
_cell.length_a   1.000
_cell.length_b   1.000
_cell.length_c   1.000
_cell.angle_alpha   90.00
_cell.angle_beta   90.00
_cell.angle_gamma   90.00
#
_symmetry.space_group_name_H-M   'P 1'
#
loop_
_entity.id
_entity.type
_entity.pdbx_description
1 polymer ?
#
loop_
_entity_poly.entity_id
_entity_poly.type
_entity_poly.pdbx_seq_one_letter_code
_entity_poly.pdbx_strand_id
1 'polypeptide(L)'
;MGDLQLRVTIPVNRIDNFFETQDRKIDWILNTAKEEKCEYILQPGDFFDSWKIPHFLERYIIEKLKKNKIKMIAVYGQHDLRYHSSDRKNTPLAVLEAAKVVSVLAEDNKEPSIVIPGSISIYGCSWKEQIPKINKKILGIHILLMHKMIIDKAEGWEKNFMGVQELFDTTEFDLMVTGDNHKGFAYSDGERHLINCGSLLRSDIDQKEHEPYVYIYDSTTRKMKGIPIPIEPFKAVMNISKAEEEKEEDERLGVYIKSLKKDVKLTGLNFKDNLFHYIKENKIVGGVKNILNELMEKHGHTL
;
A
#
# COMPACT_ATOMS: atom_id res chain seq x y z
N MET A 1 0.71 -9.93 -3.50
CA MET A 1 -0.48 -9.11 -3.12
C MET A 1 0.02 -7.74 -2.71
N GLY A 2 -0.82 -6.71 -2.70
CA GLY A 2 -0.44 -5.32 -2.38
C GLY A 2 -1.38 -4.72 -1.36
N ASP A 3 -0.86 -3.75 -0.60
CA ASP A 3 -1.60 -2.76 0.21
C ASP A 3 -2.85 -3.35 0.85
N LEU A 4 -2.61 -4.23 1.82
CA LEU A 4 -3.66 -5.02 2.47
C LEU A 4 -4.56 -4.12 3.30
N GLN A 5 -3.95 -3.12 3.96
CA GLN A 5 -4.61 -2.17 4.84
C GLN A 5 -5.62 -2.83 5.78
N LEU A 6 -5.19 -3.90 6.45
CA LEU A 6 -6.06 -4.67 7.34
C LEU A 6 -6.55 -3.79 8.50
N ARG A 7 -7.87 -3.70 8.69
CA ARG A 7 -8.47 -2.83 9.71
C ARG A 7 -9.85 -3.29 10.14
N VAL A 8 -10.30 -2.72 11.25
CA VAL A 8 -11.64 -2.96 11.80
C VAL A 8 -12.56 -1.77 11.57
N THR A 9 -11.98 -0.60 11.30
CA THR A 9 -12.69 0.63 11.02
C THR A 9 -13.29 0.57 9.62
N ILE A 10 -14.50 1.09 9.47
CA ILE A 10 -15.20 1.10 8.19
C ILE A 10 -14.86 2.42 7.48
N PRO A 11 -14.38 2.42 6.22
CA PRO A 11 -14.20 3.65 5.47
C PRO A 11 -15.52 4.44 5.36
N VAL A 12 -15.42 5.76 5.28
CA VAL A 12 -16.54 6.69 5.45
C VAL A 12 -17.73 6.39 4.54
N ASN A 13 -17.46 5.90 3.34
CA ASN A 13 -18.45 5.65 2.31
C ASN A 13 -18.73 4.15 2.08
N ARG A 14 -18.22 3.26 2.94
CA ARG A 14 -18.53 1.82 2.91
C ARG A 14 -19.79 1.53 3.72
N ILE A 15 -20.67 0.70 3.16
CA ILE A 15 -21.97 0.32 3.77
C ILE A 15 -22.06 -1.16 4.15
N ASP A 16 -21.12 -1.96 3.69
CA ASP A 16 -21.02 -3.38 4.03
C ASP A 16 -20.18 -3.60 5.31
N ASN A 17 -20.15 -4.85 5.78
CA ASN A 17 -19.24 -5.26 6.83
C ASN A 17 -17.80 -5.31 6.29
N PHE A 18 -17.09 -4.18 6.39
CA PHE A 18 -15.78 -4.00 5.78
C PHE A 18 -14.79 -5.10 6.18
N PHE A 19 -14.66 -5.38 7.49
CA PHE A 19 -13.72 -6.38 8.00
C PHE A 19 -14.06 -7.79 7.51
N GLU A 20 -15.34 -8.17 7.47
CA GLU A 20 -15.75 -9.46 6.91
C GLU A 20 -15.44 -9.56 5.40
N THR A 21 -15.61 -8.47 4.67
CA THR A 21 -15.19 -8.40 3.26
C THR A 21 -13.67 -8.53 3.12
N GLN A 22 -12.87 -7.95 4.02
CA GLN A 22 -11.42 -8.19 4.06
C GLN A 22 -11.10 -9.66 4.34
N ASP A 23 -11.76 -10.25 5.34
CA ASP A 23 -11.59 -11.63 5.77
C ASP A 23 -11.82 -12.63 4.64
N ARG A 24 -12.94 -12.50 3.92
CA ARG A 24 -13.27 -13.37 2.77
C ARG A 24 -12.23 -13.25 1.66
N LYS A 25 -11.72 -12.05 1.40
CA LYS A 25 -10.68 -11.83 0.37
C LYS A 25 -9.34 -12.41 0.80
N ILE A 26 -8.95 -12.27 2.07
CA ILE A 26 -7.73 -12.89 2.61
C ILE A 26 -7.84 -14.41 2.49
N ASP A 27 -8.97 -15.01 2.88
CA ASP A 27 -9.19 -16.45 2.72
C ASP A 27 -9.12 -16.90 1.25
N TRP A 28 -9.70 -16.12 0.34
CA TRP A 28 -9.58 -16.37 -1.09
C TRP A 28 -8.11 -16.34 -1.55
N ILE A 29 -7.33 -15.33 -1.15
CA ILE A 29 -5.89 -15.22 -1.50
C ILE A 29 -5.11 -16.42 -0.96
N LEU A 30 -5.34 -16.80 0.29
CA LEU A 30 -4.64 -17.91 0.94
C LEU A 30 -4.97 -19.24 0.25
N ASN A 31 -6.23 -19.45 -0.14
CA ASN A 31 -6.66 -20.62 -0.90
C ASN A 31 -6.04 -20.63 -2.31
N THR A 32 -6.09 -19.52 -3.03
CA THR A 32 -5.46 -19.38 -4.36
C THR A 32 -3.96 -19.67 -4.29
N ALA A 33 -3.27 -19.13 -3.29
CA ALA A 33 -1.84 -19.38 -3.11
C ALA A 33 -1.54 -20.86 -2.82
N LYS A 34 -2.41 -21.54 -2.06
CA LYS A 34 -2.29 -22.98 -1.81
C LYS A 34 -2.55 -23.83 -3.05
N GLU A 35 -3.57 -23.48 -3.83
CA GLU A 35 -3.94 -24.16 -5.08
C GLU A 35 -2.83 -24.02 -6.14
N GLU A 36 -2.28 -22.82 -6.28
CA GLU A 36 -1.16 -22.49 -7.16
C GLU A 36 0.21 -22.91 -6.55
N LYS A 37 0.19 -23.56 -5.38
CA LYS A 37 1.37 -24.10 -4.67
C LYS A 37 2.47 -23.07 -4.40
N CYS A 38 2.09 -21.83 -4.12
CA CYS A 38 3.03 -20.77 -3.78
C CYS A 38 3.76 -21.07 -2.47
N GLU A 39 5.08 -20.95 -2.47
CA GLU A 39 5.91 -21.11 -1.28
C GLU A 39 5.85 -19.88 -0.35
N TYR A 40 5.72 -18.70 -0.96
CA TYR A 40 5.70 -17.41 -0.28
C TYR A 40 4.63 -16.49 -0.84
N ILE A 41 4.06 -15.67 0.03
CA ILE A 41 3.31 -14.47 -0.37
C ILE A 41 4.21 -13.27 -0.15
N LEU A 42 4.36 -12.42 -1.18
CA LEU A 42 5.05 -11.14 -1.08
C LEU A 42 4.02 -10.02 -0.83
N GLN A 43 4.28 -9.20 0.20
CA GLN A 43 3.43 -8.09 0.63
C GLN A 43 4.30 -6.80 0.71
N PRO A 44 4.15 -5.84 -0.20
CA PRO A 44 5.08 -4.73 -0.38
C PRO A 44 4.85 -3.57 0.60
N GLY A 45 4.37 -3.81 1.82
CA GLY A 45 4.08 -2.80 2.85
C GLY A 45 2.63 -2.32 2.88
N ASP A 46 2.29 -1.53 3.89
CA ASP A 46 0.91 -1.20 4.28
C ASP A 46 0.10 -2.46 4.54
N PHE A 47 0.66 -3.33 5.39
CA PHE A 47 -0.01 -4.53 5.86
C PHE A 47 -1.28 -4.14 6.64
N PHE A 48 -1.15 -3.14 7.51
CA PHE A 48 -2.25 -2.57 8.28
C PHE A 48 -2.55 -1.15 7.80
N ASP A 49 -3.80 -0.71 7.97
CA ASP A 49 -4.22 0.67 7.68
C ASP A 49 -3.61 1.70 8.64
N SER A 50 -3.13 1.25 9.80
CA SER A 50 -2.48 2.08 10.80
C SER A 50 -1.57 1.23 11.67
N TRP A 51 -0.50 1.84 12.19
CA TRP A 51 0.33 1.25 13.25
C TRP A 51 -0.47 1.00 14.54
N LYS A 52 -1.58 1.72 14.76
CA LYS A 52 -2.43 1.60 15.95
C LYS A 52 -3.66 0.75 15.62
N ILE A 53 -3.56 -0.55 15.83
CA ILE A 53 -4.67 -1.49 15.67
C ILE A 53 -5.11 -2.11 17.00
N PRO A 54 -6.35 -2.62 17.11
CA PRO A 54 -6.74 -3.44 18.24
C PRO A 54 -5.96 -4.77 18.29
N HIS A 55 -5.55 -5.21 19.47
CA HIS A 55 -4.82 -6.47 19.66
C HIS A 55 -5.52 -7.71 19.11
N PHE A 56 -6.85 -7.69 19.02
CA PHE A 56 -7.58 -8.79 18.41
C PHE A 56 -7.13 -9.01 16.96
N LEU A 57 -6.82 -7.94 16.21
CA LEU A 57 -6.48 -8.00 14.80
C LEU A 57 -5.12 -8.68 14.60
N GLU A 58 -4.14 -8.39 15.47
CA GLU A 58 -2.85 -9.08 15.53
C GLU A 58 -3.04 -10.58 15.78
N ARG A 59 -3.81 -10.94 16.82
CA ARG A 59 -4.11 -12.34 17.14
C ARG A 59 -4.78 -13.05 15.96
N TYR A 60 -5.81 -12.42 15.39
CA TYR A 60 -6.60 -12.96 14.30
C TYR A 60 -5.73 -13.30 13.09
N ILE A 61 -4.86 -12.38 12.64
CA ILE A 61 -4.04 -12.63 11.46
C ILE A 61 -2.93 -13.65 11.74
N ILE A 62 -2.35 -13.67 12.94
CA ILE A 62 -1.38 -14.69 13.36
C ILE A 62 -2.01 -16.09 13.30
N GLU A 63 -3.20 -16.26 13.87
CA GLU A 63 -3.92 -17.53 13.87
C GLU A 63 -4.26 -17.97 12.43
N LYS A 64 -4.73 -17.03 11.61
CA LYS A 64 -5.09 -17.28 10.21
C LYS A 64 -3.89 -17.73 9.37
N LEU A 65 -2.75 -17.04 9.47
CA LEU A 65 -1.54 -17.42 8.73
C LEU A 65 -0.96 -18.76 9.23
N LYS A 66 -0.93 -18.99 10.56
CA LYS A 66 -0.47 -20.29 11.12
C LYS A 66 -1.33 -21.46 10.66
N LYS A 67 -2.66 -21.29 10.66
CA LYS A 67 -3.61 -22.32 10.22
C LYS A 67 -3.36 -22.73 8.75
N ASN A 68 -3.09 -21.74 7.89
CA ASN A 68 -2.89 -21.96 6.46
C ASN A 68 -1.46 -22.39 6.09
N LYS A 69 -0.50 -22.29 7.02
CA LYS A 69 0.91 -22.71 6.85
C LYS A 69 1.64 -22.06 5.68
N ILE A 70 1.20 -20.88 5.24
CA ILE A 70 1.88 -20.11 4.21
C ILE A 70 2.75 -19.04 4.85
N LYS A 71 3.98 -18.88 4.36
CA LYS A 71 4.90 -17.85 4.81
C LYS A 71 4.66 -16.57 4.03
N MET A 72 4.67 -15.45 4.72
CA MET A 72 4.61 -14.14 4.08
C MET A 72 5.94 -13.41 4.26
N ILE A 73 6.36 -12.68 3.23
CA ILE A 73 7.51 -11.79 3.27
C ILE A 73 6.98 -10.38 3.06
N ALA A 74 7.40 -9.45 3.92
CA ALA A 74 6.92 -8.08 3.90
C ALA A 74 8.04 -7.05 4.04
N VAL A 75 7.76 -5.82 3.63
CA VAL A 75 8.50 -4.61 4.00
C VAL A 75 7.57 -3.67 4.76
N TYR A 76 8.10 -2.63 5.39
CA TYR A 76 7.25 -1.61 6.02
C TYR A 76 6.73 -0.62 4.97
N GLY A 77 5.42 -0.38 4.96
CA GLY A 77 4.85 0.82 4.35
C GLY A 77 4.77 2.00 5.31
N GLN A 78 4.25 3.15 4.86
CA GLN A 78 4.09 4.31 5.74
C GLN A 78 3.08 4.03 6.87
N HIS A 79 2.00 3.31 6.58
CA HIS A 79 0.92 3.09 7.56
C HIS A 79 1.36 2.15 8.68
N ASP A 80 2.29 1.23 8.38
CA ASP A 80 2.83 0.27 9.35
C ASP A 80 3.74 0.94 10.40
N LEU A 81 4.28 2.13 10.09
CA LEU A 81 5.28 2.82 10.91
C LEU A 81 4.65 3.83 11.86
N ARG A 82 5.02 3.72 13.14
CA ARG A 82 4.54 4.62 14.19
C ARG A 82 4.99 6.06 13.91
N TYR A 83 4.02 6.98 13.81
CA TYR A 83 4.24 8.39 13.50
C TYR A 83 5.11 8.65 12.26
N HIS A 84 5.03 7.76 11.24
CA HIS A 84 5.86 7.87 10.05
C HIS A 84 7.38 7.95 10.38
N SER A 85 7.77 7.35 11.51
CA SER A 85 9.14 7.30 12.02
C SER A 85 9.85 6.01 11.60
N SER A 86 11.14 5.88 11.94
CA SER A 86 11.90 4.64 11.72
C SER A 86 11.74 3.61 12.84
N ASP A 87 10.85 3.84 13.83
CA ASP A 87 10.61 2.87 14.90
C ASP A 87 9.82 1.66 14.39
N ARG A 88 10.55 0.57 14.15
CA ARG A 88 9.99 -0.72 13.74
C ARG A 88 9.60 -1.61 14.92
N LYS A 89 10.19 -1.41 16.10
CA LYS A 89 10.08 -2.36 17.22
C LYS A 89 8.69 -2.38 17.84
N ASN A 90 8.05 -1.22 17.89
CA ASN A 90 6.73 -1.05 18.47
C ASN A 90 5.66 -0.91 17.39
N THR A 91 5.56 -1.92 16.53
CA THR A 91 4.61 -1.97 15.41
C THR A 91 3.90 -3.33 15.37
N PRO A 92 2.67 -3.39 14.84
CA PRO A 92 1.98 -4.65 14.63
C PRO A 92 2.76 -5.63 13.73
N LEU A 93 3.48 -5.10 12.73
CA LEU A 93 4.26 -5.92 11.81
C LEU A 93 5.42 -6.62 12.53
N ALA A 94 6.07 -5.97 13.51
CA ALA A 94 7.08 -6.60 14.37
C ALA A 94 6.48 -7.70 15.27
N VAL A 95 5.21 -7.60 15.67
CA VAL A 95 4.52 -8.68 16.39
C VAL A 95 4.31 -9.89 15.48
N LEU A 96 3.93 -9.68 14.22
CA LEU A 96 3.80 -10.75 13.23
C LEU A 96 5.15 -11.44 12.95
N GLU A 97 6.23 -10.66 12.89
CA GLU A 97 7.59 -11.16 12.74
C GLU A 97 8.01 -12.01 13.94
N ALA A 98 7.82 -11.51 15.17
CA ALA A 98 8.12 -12.24 16.39
C ALA A 98 7.31 -13.55 16.51
N ALA A 99 6.08 -13.56 15.98
CA ALA A 99 5.22 -14.74 15.90
C ALA A 99 5.62 -15.74 14.78
N LYS A 100 6.63 -15.39 13.96
CA LYS A 100 7.17 -16.18 12.84
C LYS A 100 6.16 -16.50 11.74
N VAL A 101 5.18 -15.63 11.54
CA VAL A 101 4.19 -15.76 10.45
C VAL A 101 4.50 -14.86 9.26
N VAL A 102 5.25 -13.78 9.50
CA VAL A 102 5.76 -12.87 8.48
C VAL A 102 7.28 -12.77 8.67
N SER A 103 8.04 -12.74 7.58
CA SER A 103 9.45 -12.35 7.57
C SER A 103 9.55 -10.94 7.05
N VAL A 104 10.01 -10.00 7.88
CA VAL A 104 10.11 -8.60 7.48
C VAL A 104 11.52 -8.33 7.01
N LEU A 105 11.66 -7.80 5.80
CA LEU A 105 12.98 -7.58 5.20
C LEU A 105 13.64 -6.37 5.87
N ALA A 106 14.91 -6.53 6.23
CA ALA A 106 15.66 -5.56 7.01
C ALA A 106 16.27 -4.46 6.13
N GLU A 107 16.66 -3.35 6.78
CA GLU A 107 17.45 -2.30 6.16
C GLU A 107 18.90 -2.77 5.98
N ASP A 108 19.19 -3.47 4.87
CA ASP A 108 20.56 -3.64 4.40
C ASP A 108 20.62 -3.47 2.88
N ASN A 109 21.19 -2.36 2.45
CA ASN A 109 21.24 -1.98 1.04
C ASN A 109 22.29 -2.74 0.23
N LYS A 110 23.06 -3.64 0.87
CA LYS A 110 24.22 -4.31 0.24
C LYS A 110 24.03 -5.81 0.05
N GLU A 111 23.25 -6.47 0.91
CA GLU A 111 23.04 -7.91 0.83
C GLU A 111 21.54 -8.25 0.83
N PRO A 112 21.13 -9.31 0.13
CA PRO A 112 19.74 -9.78 0.19
C PRO A 112 19.37 -10.20 1.61
N SER A 113 18.17 -9.82 2.04
CA SER A 113 17.62 -10.22 3.33
C SER A 113 17.31 -11.72 3.39
N ILE A 114 16.99 -12.34 2.23
CA ILE A 114 16.73 -13.77 2.12
C ILE A 114 17.49 -14.32 0.91
N VAL A 115 18.24 -15.40 1.11
CA VAL A 115 18.94 -16.14 0.06
C VAL A 115 18.50 -17.59 0.06
N ILE A 116 17.99 -18.04 -1.09
CA ILE A 116 17.81 -19.45 -1.42
C ILE A 116 18.95 -19.80 -2.39
N PRO A 117 20.03 -20.45 -1.93
CA PRO A 117 21.26 -20.62 -2.71
C PRO A 117 21.01 -21.23 -4.10
N GLY A 118 21.54 -20.56 -5.13
CA GLY A 118 21.42 -21.00 -6.53
C GLY A 118 20.03 -20.83 -7.14
N SER A 119 19.10 -20.18 -6.44
CA SER A 119 17.70 -20.04 -6.87
C SER A 119 17.24 -18.58 -6.80
N ILE A 120 17.10 -18.00 -5.61
CA ILE A 120 16.44 -16.71 -5.41
C ILE A 120 17.17 -15.88 -4.35
N SER A 121 17.31 -14.59 -4.59
CA SER A 121 17.74 -13.58 -3.62
C SER A 121 16.68 -12.50 -3.51
N ILE A 122 16.18 -12.24 -2.29
CA ILE A 122 15.11 -11.27 -2.04
C ILE A 122 15.67 -10.09 -1.25
N TYR A 123 15.41 -8.90 -1.76
CA TYR A 123 15.83 -7.62 -1.23
C TYR A 123 14.61 -6.81 -0.79
N GLY A 124 14.75 -6.09 0.32
CA GLY A 124 13.72 -5.20 0.85
C GLY A 124 14.04 -3.73 0.61
N CYS A 125 13.00 -2.92 0.41
CA CYS A 125 13.07 -1.47 0.44
C CYS A 125 11.76 -0.93 1.04
N SER A 126 11.73 -0.79 2.36
CA SER A 126 10.61 -0.18 3.07
C SER A 126 10.44 1.30 2.70
N TRP A 127 9.34 1.89 3.15
CA TRP A 127 9.08 3.30 2.93
C TRP A 127 10.25 4.20 3.38
N LYS A 128 10.64 5.14 2.51
CA LYS A 128 11.81 6.06 2.62
C LYS A 128 13.20 5.39 2.62
N GLU A 129 13.30 4.08 2.49
CA GLU A 129 14.60 3.44 2.29
C GLU A 129 15.11 3.66 0.87
N GLN A 130 16.41 3.44 0.68
CA GLN A 130 17.02 3.48 -0.64
C GLN A 130 16.90 2.11 -1.31
N ILE A 131 16.71 2.12 -2.62
CA ILE A 131 16.66 0.88 -3.40
C ILE A 131 18.06 0.20 -3.31
N PRO A 132 18.14 -1.06 -2.85
CA PRO A 132 19.40 -1.78 -2.75
C PRO A 132 20.01 -2.04 -4.13
N LYS A 133 21.32 -2.26 -4.16
CA LYS A 133 22.01 -2.75 -5.37
C LYS A 133 22.12 -4.26 -5.32
N ILE A 134 21.94 -4.93 -6.46
CA ILE A 134 22.13 -6.37 -6.54
C ILE A 134 23.59 -6.74 -6.23
N ASN A 135 23.77 -7.81 -5.46
CA ASN A 135 25.09 -8.41 -5.29
C ASN A 135 25.34 -9.38 -6.45
N LYS A 136 26.06 -8.92 -7.48
CA LYS A 136 26.35 -9.70 -8.71
C LYS A 136 27.12 -11.01 -8.48
N LYS A 137 27.63 -11.24 -7.27
CA LYS A 137 28.29 -12.51 -6.90
C LYS A 137 27.28 -13.61 -6.57
N ILE A 138 26.05 -13.25 -6.24
CA ILE A 138 25.00 -14.20 -5.93
C ILE A 138 24.32 -14.59 -7.23
N LEU A 139 24.28 -15.89 -7.52
CA LEU A 139 23.64 -16.43 -8.71
C LEU A 139 22.14 -16.69 -8.45
N GLY A 140 21.33 -16.55 -9.50
CA GLY A 140 19.90 -16.84 -9.48
C GLY A 140 19.06 -15.62 -9.82
N ILE A 141 17.81 -15.61 -9.35
CA ILE A 141 16.86 -14.54 -9.57
C ILE A 141 16.95 -13.53 -8.43
N HIS A 142 17.03 -12.24 -8.77
CA HIS A 142 17.00 -11.14 -7.81
C HIS A 142 15.62 -10.51 -7.78
N ILE A 143 14.95 -10.61 -6.62
CA ILE A 143 13.62 -10.08 -6.36
C ILE A 143 13.75 -8.86 -5.45
N LEU A 144 13.14 -7.74 -5.83
CA LEU A 144 13.00 -6.56 -5.00
C LEU A 144 11.54 -6.43 -4.52
N LEU A 145 11.35 -6.39 -3.20
CA LEU A 145 10.08 -6.06 -2.56
C LEU A 145 10.19 -4.65 -1.97
N MET A 146 9.32 -3.72 -2.37
CA MET A 146 9.43 -2.34 -1.93
C MET A 146 8.10 -1.61 -1.70
N HIS A 147 8.12 -0.64 -0.80
CA HIS A 147 7.01 0.29 -0.60
C HIS A 147 7.38 1.69 -1.10
N LYS A 148 6.99 2.00 -2.33
CA LYS A 148 7.32 3.28 -2.99
C LYS A 148 6.32 3.57 -4.10
N MET A 149 5.88 4.82 -4.18
CA MET A 149 5.00 5.31 -5.25
C MET A 149 5.63 5.16 -6.64
N ILE A 150 5.35 4.02 -7.29
CA ILE A 150 5.69 3.77 -8.69
C ILE A 150 4.46 4.03 -9.55
N ILE A 151 4.64 4.81 -10.61
CA ILE A 151 3.56 5.14 -11.54
C ILE A 151 3.95 4.80 -12.98
N ASP A 152 3.00 4.21 -13.72
CA ASP A 152 3.15 3.96 -15.15
C ASP A 152 3.04 5.27 -15.96
N LYS A 153 2.12 6.15 -15.55
CA LYS A 153 1.89 7.45 -16.18
C LYS A 153 1.69 8.51 -15.11
N ALA A 154 2.42 9.62 -15.23
CA ALA A 154 2.24 10.79 -14.37
C ALA A 154 0.91 11.48 -14.69
N GLU A 155 0.03 11.62 -13.69
CA GLU A 155 -1.21 12.38 -13.80
C GLU A 155 -1.04 13.85 -13.38
N GLY A 156 0.18 14.25 -12.97
CA GLY A 156 0.62 15.64 -12.82
C GLY A 156 0.41 16.23 -11.42
N TRP A 157 -0.22 15.50 -10.51
CA TRP A 157 -0.46 15.90 -9.12
C TRP A 157 0.45 15.16 -8.13
N GLU A 158 1.09 14.07 -8.57
CA GLU A 158 1.92 13.22 -7.73
C GLU A 158 3.26 13.89 -7.41
N LYS A 159 3.65 13.85 -6.14
CA LYS A 159 4.97 14.28 -5.67
C LYS A 159 5.70 13.05 -5.10
N ASN A 160 7.01 12.98 -5.26
CA ASN A 160 7.86 11.87 -4.77
C ASN A 160 7.53 10.50 -5.39
N PHE A 161 7.15 10.47 -6.66
CA PHE A 161 6.99 9.21 -7.41
C PHE A 161 8.27 8.86 -8.17
N MET A 162 8.34 7.62 -8.65
CA MET A 162 9.32 7.15 -9.63
C MET A 162 8.56 6.50 -10.80
N GLY A 163 8.98 6.78 -12.02
CA GLY A 163 8.35 6.19 -13.21
C GLY A 163 8.72 4.71 -13.38
N VAL A 164 7.85 3.92 -14.02
CA VAL A 164 8.16 2.52 -14.38
C VAL A 164 9.47 2.44 -15.17
N GLN A 165 9.64 3.25 -16.22
CA GLN A 165 10.86 3.22 -17.04
C GLN A 165 12.11 3.61 -16.23
N GLU A 166 12.01 4.65 -15.41
CA GLU A 166 13.11 5.09 -14.54
C GLU A 166 13.55 3.96 -13.59
N LEU A 167 12.60 3.20 -13.03
CA LEU A 167 12.90 2.05 -12.18
C LEU A 167 13.63 0.94 -12.95
N PHE A 168 13.22 0.64 -14.19
CA PHE A 168 13.90 -0.35 -15.02
C PHE A 168 15.30 0.08 -15.44
N ASP A 169 15.49 1.37 -15.72
CA ASP A 169 16.78 1.95 -16.15
C ASP A 169 17.79 2.04 -14.99
N THR A 170 17.31 2.21 -13.76
CA THR A 170 18.16 2.45 -12.57
C THR A 170 18.43 1.19 -11.74
N THR A 171 17.76 0.07 -12.04
CA THR A 171 17.88 -1.18 -11.28
C THR A 171 18.08 -2.39 -12.19
N GLU A 172 18.56 -3.50 -11.61
CA GLU A 172 18.89 -4.73 -12.34
C GLU A 172 18.12 -5.95 -11.82
N PHE A 173 17.01 -5.77 -11.10
CA PHE A 173 16.20 -6.86 -10.55
C PHE A 173 15.38 -7.58 -11.64
N ASP A 174 15.25 -8.90 -11.50
CA ASP A 174 14.43 -9.76 -12.37
C ASP A 174 12.93 -9.64 -12.05
N LEU A 175 12.57 -9.47 -10.77
CA LEU A 175 11.21 -9.19 -10.33
C LEU A 175 11.19 -8.05 -9.33
N MET A 176 10.34 -7.06 -9.57
CA MET A 176 10.08 -5.95 -8.67
C MET A 176 8.61 -6.00 -8.24
N VAL A 177 8.36 -6.01 -6.95
CA VAL A 177 7.01 -6.00 -6.36
C VAL A 177 6.86 -4.73 -5.53
N THR A 178 5.88 -3.89 -5.89
CA THR A 178 5.73 -2.54 -5.33
C THR A 178 4.36 -2.34 -4.70
N GLY A 179 4.32 -1.54 -3.64
CA GLY A 179 3.11 -1.04 -2.96
C GLY A 179 3.01 0.48 -3.05
N ASP A 180 2.24 1.12 -2.16
CA ASP A 180 2.00 2.57 -2.04
C ASP A 180 1.02 3.12 -3.10
N ASN A 181 1.20 2.71 -4.35
CA ASN A 181 0.22 3.01 -5.40
C ASN A 181 -0.96 2.05 -5.33
N HIS A 182 -2.12 2.54 -4.91
CA HIS A 182 -3.35 1.75 -4.81
C HIS A 182 -3.96 1.34 -6.16
N LYS A 183 -3.48 1.91 -7.28
CA LYS A 183 -3.88 1.47 -8.64
C LYS A 183 -2.98 0.31 -9.08
N GLY A 184 -3.59 -0.85 -9.32
CA GLY A 184 -2.85 -2.04 -9.76
C GLY A 184 -2.36 -1.93 -11.20
N PHE A 185 -1.15 -2.41 -11.46
CA PHE A 185 -0.56 -2.52 -12.79
C PHE A 185 0.53 -3.59 -12.82
N ALA A 186 0.85 -4.10 -14.01
CA ALA A 186 2.00 -4.95 -14.22
C ALA A 186 2.68 -4.58 -15.53
N TYR A 187 4.01 -4.68 -15.54
CA TYR A 187 4.85 -4.34 -16.68
C TYR A 187 5.94 -5.40 -16.86
N SER A 188 6.39 -5.61 -18.09
CA SER A 188 7.46 -6.56 -18.39
C SER A 188 8.35 -6.04 -19.51
N ASP A 189 9.66 -6.17 -19.31
CA ASP A 189 10.69 -5.88 -20.30
C ASP A 189 11.63 -7.09 -20.38
N GLY A 190 11.46 -7.90 -21.43
CA GLY A 190 12.11 -9.21 -21.55
C GLY A 190 11.74 -10.14 -20.39
N GLU A 191 12.74 -10.58 -19.63
CA GLU A 191 12.59 -11.45 -18.45
C GLU A 191 12.48 -10.68 -17.13
N ARG A 192 12.43 -9.35 -17.18
CA ARG A 192 12.27 -8.49 -16.00
C ARG A 192 10.81 -8.09 -15.85
N HIS A 193 10.28 -8.23 -14.65
CA HIS A 193 8.87 -7.99 -14.35
C HIS A 193 8.72 -6.97 -13.23
N LEU A 194 7.69 -6.14 -13.34
CA LEU A 194 7.24 -5.24 -12.29
C LEU A 194 5.76 -5.50 -12.02
N ILE A 195 5.43 -5.64 -10.74
CA ILE A 195 4.08 -5.93 -10.28
C ILE A 195 3.72 -4.95 -9.17
N ASN A 196 2.61 -4.23 -9.36
CA ASN A 196 1.89 -3.57 -8.30
C ASN A 196 0.46 -4.12 -8.27
N CYS A 197 0.04 -4.71 -7.15
CA CYS A 197 -1.28 -5.30 -7.05
C CYS A 197 -2.40 -4.28 -6.79
N GLY A 198 -2.05 -3.04 -6.43
CA GLY A 198 -2.96 -2.04 -5.89
C GLY A 198 -3.53 -2.42 -4.53
N SER A 199 -4.54 -1.68 -4.08
CA SER A 199 -5.23 -1.96 -2.82
C SER A 199 -6.10 -3.21 -2.89
N LEU A 200 -6.22 -3.95 -1.79
CA LEU A 200 -7.07 -5.15 -1.75
C LEU A 200 -8.57 -4.85 -1.93
N LEU A 201 -9.01 -3.66 -1.49
CA LEU A 201 -10.41 -3.23 -1.53
C LEU A 201 -10.54 -1.82 -2.11
N ARG A 202 -11.79 -1.49 -2.46
CA ARG A 202 -12.24 -0.12 -2.67
C ARG A 202 -12.56 0.48 -1.31
N SER A 203 -11.74 1.41 -0.85
CA SER A 203 -11.95 2.17 0.39
C SER A 203 -12.60 3.53 0.11
N ASP A 204 -12.39 4.08 -1.08
CA ASP A 204 -12.83 5.42 -1.47
C ASP A 204 -13.70 5.44 -2.72
N ILE A 205 -14.45 6.53 -2.93
CA ILE A 205 -15.37 6.67 -4.07
C ILE A 205 -14.64 6.67 -5.41
N ASP A 206 -13.44 7.25 -5.44
CA ASP A 206 -12.64 7.38 -6.66
C ASP A 206 -12.11 6.03 -7.16
N GLN A 207 -12.22 4.98 -6.34
CA GLN A 207 -11.86 3.61 -6.69
C GLN A 207 -13.01 2.84 -7.35
N LYS A 208 -13.98 3.55 -7.97
CA LYS A 208 -15.13 2.94 -8.64
C LYS A 208 -14.76 1.87 -9.65
N GLU A 209 -13.77 2.18 -10.49
CA GLU A 209 -13.29 1.29 -11.55
C GLU A 209 -12.12 0.40 -11.08
N HIS A 210 -11.73 0.49 -9.80
CA HIS A 210 -10.62 -0.30 -9.26
C HIS A 210 -10.99 -1.78 -9.22
N GLU A 211 -10.10 -2.62 -9.74
CA GLU A 211 -10.19 -4.07 -9.69
C GLU A 211 -8.94 -4.61 -8.98
N PRO A 212 -9.07 -5.25 -7.82
CA PRO A 212 -7.93 -5.81 -7.11
C PRO A 212 -7.45 -7.12 -7.76
N TYR A 213 -6.14 -7.30 -7.84
CA TYR A 213 -5.49 -8.49 -8.39
C TYR A 213 -4.51 -9.11 -7.39
N VAL A 214 -4.27 -10.41 -7.53
CA VAL A 214 -3.02 -11.04 -7.11
C VAL A 214 -2.26 -11.51 -8.32
N TYR A 215 -0.94 -11.60 -8.20
CA TYR A 215 -0.10 -12.16 -9.26
C TYR A 215 0.63 -13.38 -8.73
N ILE A 216 0.63 -14.44 -9.54
CA ILE A 216 1.44 -15.63 -9.34
C ILE A 216 2.69 -15.47 -10.20
N TYR A 217 3.86 -15.64 -9.60
CA TYR A 217 5.15 -15.61 -10.29
C TYR A 217 5.88 -16.93 -10.08
N ASP A 218 6.24 -17.58 -11.18
CA ASP A 218 7.06 -18.78 -11.19
C ASP A 218 8.51 -18.40 -11.46
N SER A 219 9.37 -18.55 -10.45
CA SER A 219 10.80 -18.25 -10.54
C SER A 219 11.55 -19.21 -11.47
N THR A 220 11.05 -20.41 -11.73
CA THR A 220 11.74 -21.34 -12.65
C THR A 220 11.52 -20.92 -14.10
N THR A 221 10.28 -20.58 -14.45
CA THR A 221 9.92 -20.20 -15.83
C THR A 221 9.99 -18.70 -16.08
N ARG A 222 10.17 -17.89 -15.03
CA ARG A 222 10.11 -16.42 -15.04
C ARG A 222 8.81 -15.89 -15.64
N LYS A 223 7.69 -16.59 -15.42
CA LYS A 223 6.37 -16.20 -15.92
C LYS A 223 5.51 -15.66 -14.79
N MET A 224 4.70 -14.65 -15.11
CA MET A 224 3.68 -14.12 -14.20
C MET A 224 2.27 -14.29 -14.76
N LYS A 225 1.31 -14.50 -13.86
CA LYS A 225 -0.12 -14.60 -14.15
C LYS A 225 -0.89 -13.74 -13.16
N GLY A 226 -1.60 -12.72 -13.66
CA GLY A 226 -2.55 -11.96 -12.86
C GLY A 226 -3.86 -12.73 -12.68
N ILE A 227 -4.39 -12.73 -11.45
CA ILE A 227 -5.67 -13.34 -11.10
C ILE A 227 -6.52 -12.27 -10.41
N PRO A 228 -7.67 -11.89 -10.98
CA PRO A 228 -8.56 -10.91 -10.35
C PRO A 228 -9.15 -11.50 -9.07
N ILE A 229 -9.20 -10.69 -8.02
CA ILE A 229 -9.85 -11.06 -6.77
C ILE A 229 -11.34 -10.79 -6.91
N PRO A 230 -12.22 -11.74 -6.57
CA PRO A 230 -13.66 -11.52 -6.61
C PRO A 230 -14.08 -10.26 -5.84
N ILE A 231 -14.97 -9.48 -6.45
CA ILE A 231 -15.49 -8.23 -5.91
C ILE A 231 -17.01 -8.18 -6.05
N GLU A 232 -17.64 -7.51 -5.09
CA GLU A 232 -19.04 -7.13 -5.20
C GLU A 232 -19.20 -5.91 -6.13
N PRO A 233 -20.38 -5.72 -6.75
CA PRO A 233 -20.70 -4.52 -7.49
C PRO A 233 -20.47 -3.27 -6.63
N PHE A 234 -19.88 -2.21 -7.20
CA PHE A 234 -19.55 -0.99 -6.46
C PHE A 234 -20.74 -0.41 -5.67
N LYS A 235 -21.92 -0.36 -6.30
CA LYS A 235 -23.15 0.15 -5.70
C LYS A 235 -23.67 -0.70 -4.52
N ALA A 236 -23.23 -1.95 -4.40
CA ALA A 236 -23.64 -2.85 -3.32
C ALA A 236 -22.80 -2.63 -2.05
N VAL A 237 -21.62 -2.02 -2.15
CA VAL A 237 -20.68 -1.85 -1.03
C VAL A 237 -20.36 -0.39 -0.70
N MET A 238 -20.70 0.56 -1.59
CA MET A 238 -20.47 1.99 -1.39
C MET A 238 -21.77 2.80 -1.30
N ASN A 239 -21.79 3.79 -0.42
CA ASN A 239 -22.83 4.81 -0.36
C ASN A 239 -22.58 5.91 -1.39
N ILE A 240 -23.21 5.79 -2.57
CA ILE A 240 -23.01 6.76 -3.66
C ILE A 240 -23.71 8.08 -3.35
N SER A 241 -24.92 8.04 -2.78
CA SER A 241 -25.69 9.26 -2.49
C SER A 241 -24.97 10.16 -1.50
N LYS A 242 -24.40 9.58 -0.44
CA LYS A 242 -23.58 10.34 0.52
C LYS A 242 -22.37 10.99 -0.14
N ALA A 243 -21.73 10.30 -1.08
CA ALA A 243 -20.57 10.83 -1.76
C ALA A 243 -20.91 11.94 -2.76
N GLU A 244 -22.08 11.86 -3.40
CA GLU A 244 -22.62 12.94 -4.23
C GLU A 244 -22.91 14.19 -3.36
N GLU A 245 -23.50 14.02 -2.17
CA GLU A 245 -23.72 15.10 -1.20
C GLU A 245 -22.40 15.74 -0.72
N GLU A 246 -21.41 14.93 -0.34
CA GLU A 246 -20.07 15.40 0.08
C GLU A 246 -19.40 16.21 -1.03
N LYS A 247 -19.51 15.74 -2.29
CA LYS A 247 -18.96 16.43 -3.45
C LYS A 247 -19.64 17.77 -3.70
N GLU A 248 -20.97 17.83 -3.57
CA GLU A 248 -21.70 19.09 -3.69
C GLU A 248 -21.32 20.11 -2.59
N GLU A 249 -21.13 19.67 -1.35
CA GLU A 249 -20.66 20.52 -0.26
C GLU A 249 -19.25 21.07 -0.54
N ASP A 250 -18.33 20.21 -0.99
CA ASP A 250 -16.96 20.58 -1.35
C ASP A 250 -16.94 21.58 -2.51
N GLU A 251 -17.78 21.39 -3.53
CA GLU A 251 -17.92 22.33 -4.64
C GLU A 251 -18.43 23.70 -4.16
N ARG A 252 -19.45 23.72 -3.28
CA ARG A 252 -19.98 24.97 -2.69
C ARG A 252 -18.94 25.69 -1.84
N LEU A 253 -18.20 24.96 -1.00
CA LEU A 253 -17.09 25.50 -0.19
C LEU A 253 -15.97 26.06 -1.07
N GLY A 254 -15.60 25.34 -2.14
CA GLY A 254 -14.61 25.79 -3.11
C GLY A 254 -14.99 27.11 -3.78
N VAL A 255 -16.27 27.28 -4.16
CA VAL A 255 -16.80 28.56 -4.68
C VAL A 255 -16.69 29.67 -3.63
N TYR A 256 -17.06 29.38 -2.37
CA TYR A 256 -16.96 30.35 -1.29
C TYR A 256 -15.51 30.81 -1.04
N ILE A 257 -14.54 29.90 -1.02
CA ILE A 257 -13.12 30.25 -0.80
C ILE A 257 -12.57 31.09 -1.95
N LYS A 258 -12.89 30.74 -3.20
CA LYS A 258 -12.55 31.57 -4.37
C LYS A 258 -13.14 32.98 -4.25
N SER A 259 -14.30 33.13 -3.61
CA SER A 259 -14.91 34.44 -3.36
C SER A 259 -14.19 35.24 -2.27
N LEU A 260 -13.57 34.58 -1.27
CA LEU A 260 -12.89 35.24 -0.16
C LEU A 260 -11.50 35.78 -0.51
N LYS A 261 -10.79 35.18 -1.47
CA LYS A 261 -9.45 35.63 -1.89
C LYS A 261 -9.23 35.40 -3.39
N LYS A 262 -8.89 36.46 -4.12
CA LYS A 262 -8.63 36.44 -5.58
C LYS A 262 -7.43 35.57 -6.01
N ASP A 263 -6.50 35.25 -5.10
CA ASP A 263 -5.22 34.60 -5.44
C ASP A 263 -5.00 33.21 -4.82
N VAL A 264 -6.07 32.50 -4.43
CA VAL A 264 -5.92 31.11 -3.93
C VAL A 264 -5.84 30.15 -5.11
N LYS A 265 -4.65 29.58 -5.34
CA LYS A 265 -4.49 28.41 -6.21
C LYS A 265 -5.01 27.18 -5.48
N LEU A 266 -6.20 26.72 -5.87
CA LEU A 266 -6.72 25.42 -5.45
C LEU A 266 -6.14 24.34 -6.36
N THR A 267 -5.60 23.27 -5.78
CA THR A 267 -5.05 22.11 -6.51
C THR A 267 -6.12 21.04 -6.80
N GLY A 268 -7.35 21.22 -6.29
CA GLY A 268 -8.49 20.33 -6.52
C GLY A 268 -9.77 20.82 -5.83
N LEU A 269 -10.81 19.99 -5.79
CA LEU A 269 -12.09 20.29 -5.12
C LEU A 269 -12.14 19.86 -3.65
N ASN A 270 -11.26 18.95 -3.20
CA ASN A 270 -11.21 18.53 -1.81
C ASN A 270 -10.71 19.69 -0.93
N PHE A 271 -11.61 20.23 -0.09
CA PHE A 271 -11.31 21.37 0.76
C PHE A 271 -10.19 21.07 1.76
N LYS A 272 -10.17 19.86 2.33
CA LYS A 272 -9.18 19.45 3.33
C LYS A 272 -7.78 19.43 2.73
N ASP A 273 -7.63 18.88 1.53
CA ASP A 273 -6.33 18.82 0.84
C ASP A 273 -5.81 20.21 0.48
N ASN A 274 -6.70 21.10 0.02
CA ASN A 274 -6.35 22.50 -0.24
C ASN A 274 -5.93 23.23 1.04
N LEU A 275 -6.60 22.98 2.16
CA LEU A 275 -6.24 23.54 3.46
C LEU A 275 -4.88 23.00 3.93
N PHE A 276 -4.63 21.70 3.77
CA PHE A 276 -3.34 21.07 4.05
C PHE A 276 -2.20 21.69 3.22
N HIS A 277 -2.43 21.88 1.92
CA HIS A 277 -1.48 22.55 1.03
C HIS A 277 -1.17 23.97 1.51
N TYR A 278 -2.20 24.75 1.85
CA TYR A 278 -2.03 26.09 2.35
C TYR A 278 -1.23 26.13 3.66
N ILE A 279 -1.48 25.22 4.61
CA ILE A 279 -0.74 25.13 5.88
C ILE A 279 0.73 24.77 5.65
N LYS A 280 1.04 23.94 4.64
CA LYS A 280 2.40 23.50 4.33
C LYS A 280 3.21 24.57 3.60
N GLU A 281 2.57 25.33 2.71
CA GLU A 281 3.22 26.40 1.93
C GLU A 281 3.36 27.70 2.74
N ASN A 282 2.51 27.91 3.74
CA ASN A 282 2.55 29.10 4.59
C ASN A 282 3.14 28.78 5.97
N LYS A 283 4.02 29.65 6.49
CA LYS A 283 4.63 29.49 7.82
C LYS A 283 3.63 29.78 8.95
N ILE A 284 2.64 28.91 9.12
CA ILE A 284 1.63 29.04 10.18
C ILE A 284 2.25 28.77 11.55
N VAL A 285 1.84 29.56 12.55
CA VAL A 285 2.31 29.48 13.94
C VAL A 285 2.02 28.10 14.53
N GLY A 286 3.01 27.52 15.23
CA GLY A 286 2.97 26.13 15.71
C GLY A 286 1.73 25.75 16.53
N GLY A 287 1.18 26.67 17.33
CA GLY A 287 -0.05 26.43 18.10
C GLY A 287 -1.28 26.18 17.22
N VAL A 288 -1.41 26.92 16.12
CA VAL A 288 -2.51 26.74 15.15
C VAL A 288 -2.35 25.43 14.37
N LYS A 289 -1.10 25.07 14.03
CA LYS A 289 -0.77 23.80 13.38
C LYS A 289 -1.15 22.60 14.25
N ASN A 290 -0.91 22.67 15.56
CA ASN A 290 -1.23 21.58 16.48
C ASN A 290 -2.74 21.40 16.64
N ILE A 291 -3.50 22.49 16.79
CA ILE A 291 -4.98 22.44 16.86
C ILE A 291 -5.56 21.85 15.57
N LEU A 292 -5.03 22.26 14.42
CA LEU A 292 -5.46 21.70 13.13
C LEU A 292 -5.11 20.21 13.04
N ASN A 293 -3.91 19.78 13.45
CA ASN A 293 -3.54 18.36 13.46
C ASN A 293 -4.45 17.51 14.37
N GLU A 294 -4.76 17.99 15.57
CA GLU A 294 -5.68 17.30 16.49
C GLU A 294 -7.09 17.18 15.93
N LEU A 295 -7.60 18.23 15.27
CA LEU A 295 -8.88 18.21 14.58
C LEU A 295 -8.86 17.22 13.41
N MET A 296 -7.76 17.15 12.66
CA MET A 296 -7.62 16.25 11.50
C MET A 296 -7.46 14.78 11.90
N GLU A 297 -6.69 14.47 12.95
CA GLU A 297 -6.57 13.10 13.49
C GLU A 297 -7.93 12.58 13.99
N LYS A 298 -8.72 13.45 14.62
CA LYS A 298 -10.08 13.11 15.05
C LYS A 298 -11.03 12.78 13.88
N HIS A 299 -10.71 13.26 12.68
CA HIS A 299 -11.45 13.00 11.45
C HIS A 299 -10.75 12.03 10.49
N GLY A 300 -9.72 11.30 10.95
CA GLY A 300 -9.13 10.18 10.23
C GLY A 300 -8.07 10.54 9.18
N HIS A 301 -7.42 11.71 9.27
CA HIS A 301 -6.35 12.11 8.35
C HIS A 301 -5.11 12.59 9.11
N THR A 302 -3.90 12.26 8.63
CA THR A 302 -2.62 12.64 9.26
C THR A 302 -1.69 13.31 8.25
N LEU A 303 -0.88 14.28 8.70
CA LEU A 303 0.15 14.99 7.92
C LEU A 303 1.39 14.14 7.61
#